data_AF-A0A382B8N3-F1
#
_entry.id   AF-A0A382B8N3-F1
#
_cell.length_a   1.000
_cell.length_b   1.000
_cell.length_c   1.000
_cell.angle_alpha   90.00
_cell.angle_beta   90.00
_cell.angle_gamma   90.00
#
_symmetry.space_group_name_H-M   'P 1'
#
loop_
_entity.id
_entity.type
_entity.pdbx_description
1 polymer ?
#
loop_
_entity_poly.entity_id
_entity_poly.type
_entity_poly.pdbx_seq_one_letter_code
_entity_poly.pdbx_strand_id
1 'polypeptide(L)'
;MLTLLLTFTLFLFGALFPLFLWIVDRERLEIKIHRFVLILALSTVAGGFLLTLLIGLNGTFLVVVLVWIIFLLAVTLFSWGRPRVESWIVTVPSIIGIFFTAWIAGHLINADLISILVLIL
;
A
#
# COMPACT_ATOMS: atom_id res chain seq x y z
N MET A 1 19.35 -0.58 4.05
CA MET A 1 18.72 -1.33 2.94
C MET A 1 17.55 -2.21 3.39
N LEU A 2 17.71 -3.07 4.43
CA LEU A 2 16.64 -3.96 4.91
C LEU A 2 15.34 -3.24 5.30
N THR A 3 15.43 -2.15 6.07
CA THR A 3 14.26 -1.34 6.49
C THR A 3 13.52 -0.73 5.32
N LEU A 4 14.24 -0.30 4.29
CA LEU A 4 13.67 0.26 3.07
C LEU A 4 12.96 -0.83 2.25
N LEU A 5 13.59 -1.99 2.08
CA LEU A 5 12.98 -3.15 1.42
C LEU A 5 11.71 -3.62 2.16
N LEU A 6 11.75 -3.64 3.49
CA LEU A 6 10.58 -3.96 4.32
C LEU A 6 9.46 -2.94 4.11
N THR A 7 9.79 -1.64 4.11
CA THR A 7 8.84 -0.55 3.86
C THR A 7 8.17 -0.69 2.49
N PHE A 8 8.97 -0.97 1.46
CA PHE A 8 8.48 -1.23 0.11
C PHE A 8 7.54 -2.44 0.06
N THR A 9 7.92 -3.54 0.72
CA THR A 9 7.14 -4.77 0.77
C THR A 9 5.79 -4.56 1.44
N LEU A 10 5.77 -3.79 2.54
CA LEU A 10 4.55 -3.43 3.25
C LEU A 10 3.59 -2.61 2.39
N PHE A 11 4.10 -1.62 1.65
CA PHE A 11 3.27 -0.84 0.71
C PHE A 11 2.78 -1.70 -0.46
N LEU A 12 3.62 -2.58 -1.00
CA LEU A 12 3.21 -3.51 -2.06
C LEU A 12 2.05 -4.40 -1.59
N PHE A 13 2.14 -4.95 -0.38
CA PHE A 13 1.06 -5.73 0.22
C PHE A 13 -0.20 -4.89 0.42
N GLY A 14 -0.07 -3.68 0.95
CA GLY A 14 -1.19 -2.74 1.09
C GLY A 14 -1.92 -2.43 -0.21
N ALA A 15 -1.18 -2.38 -1.33
CA ALA A 15 -1.75 -2.15 -2.66
C ALA A 15 -2.36 -3.41 -3.29
N LEU A 16 -1.74 -4.59 -3.11
CA LEU A 16 -2.15 -5.83 -3.75
C LEU A 16 -3.31 -6.53 -3.05
N PHE A 17 -3.37 -6.48 -1.71
CA PHE A 17 -4.41 -7.16 -0.95
C PHE A 17 -5.84 -6.74 -1.33
N PRO A 18 -6.18 -5.45 -1.44
CA PRO A 18 -7.52 -5.06 -1.86
C PRO A 18 -7.82 -5.43 -3.33
N LEU A 19 -6.79 -5.58 -4.16
CA LEU A 19 -6.88 -6.02 -5.57
C LEU A 19 -7.29 -7.49 -5.68
N PHE A 20 -6.93 -8.32 -4.69
CA PHE A 20 -7.40 -9.71 -4.58
C PHE A 20 -8.93 -9.80 -4.50
N LEU A 21 -9.59 -8.84 -3.85
CA LEU A 21 -11.06 -8.76 -3.76
C LEU A 21 -11.74 -8.41 -5.10
N TRP A 22 -10.95 -8.02 -6.10
CA TRP A 22 -11.42 -7.81 -7.47
C TRP A 22 -11.27 -9.05 -8.34
N ILE A 23 -10.15 -9.77 -8.21
CA ILE A 23 -9.86 -10.95 -9.04
C ILE A 23 -10.66 -12.18 -8.58
N VAL A 24 -10.85 -12.34 -7.27
CA VAL A 24 -11.53 -13.52 -6.73
C VAL A 24 -13.04 -13.37 -6.81
N ASP A 25 -13.66 -14.40 -7.36
CA ASP A 25 -15.10 -14.45 -7.59
C ASP A 25 -15.87 -14.36 -6.26
N ARG A 26 -16.74 -13.35 -6.20
CA ARG A 26 -17.36 -12.86 -4.96
C ARG A 26 -18.41 -13.81 -4.40
N GLU A 27 -18.88 -14.74 -5.23
CA GLU A 27 -19.92 -15.71 -4.87
C GLU A 27 -19.40 -16.80 -3.94
N ARG A 28 -18.07 -17.02 -3.88
CA ARG A 28 -17.44 -18.05 -3.05
C ARG A 28 -16.79 -17.53 -1.76
N LEU A 29 -16.61 -16.22 -1.64
CA LEU A 29 -15.95 -15.62 -0.48
C LEU A 29 -16.96 -15.43 0.66
N GLU A 30 -16.70 -16.08 1.80
CA GLU A 30 -17.44 -15.84 3.03
C GLU A 30 -17.53 -14.33 3.34
N ILE A 31 -18.70 -13.91 3.83
CA ILE A 31 -19.11 -12.51 4.06
C ILE A 31 -18.13 -11.71 4.95
N LYS A 32 -17.11 -12.34 5.55
CA LYS A 32 -16.13 -11.68 6.43
C LYS A 32 -14.73 -11.51 5.83
N ILE A 33 -14.37 -12.24 4.76
CA ILE A 33 -13.00 -12.23 4.22
C ILE A 33 -12.62 -10.85 3.66
N HIS A 34 -13.56 -10.14 3.03
CA HIS A 34 -13.30 -8.80 2.51
C HIS A 34 -12.86 -7.81 3.61
N ARG A 35 -13.42 -7.93 4.83
CA ARG A 35 -13.03 -7.08 5.96
C ARG A 35 -11.64 -7.41 6.44
N PHE A 36 -11.32 -8.70 6.56
CA PHE A 36 -9.99 -9.15 6.92
C PHE A 36 -8.93 -8.62 5.94
N VAL A 37 -9.19 -8.74 4.64
CA VAL A 37 -8.26 -8.25 3.60
C VAL A 37 -8.08 -6.74 3.65
N LEU A 38 -9.15 -5.97 3.86
CA LEU A 38 -9.08 -4.52 3.99
C LEU A 38 -8.35 -4.05 5.26
N ILE A 39 -8.58 -4.71 6.40
CA ILE A 39 -7.85 -4.43 7.65
C ILE A 39 -6.37 -4.80 7.51
N LEU A 40 -6.06 -5.91 6.83
CA LEU A 40 -4.68 -6.34 6.58
C LEU A 40 -3.96 -5.33 5.67
N ALA A 41 -4.63 -4.85 4.63
CA ALA A 41 -4.11 -3.78 3.78
C ALA A 41 -3.87 -2.50 4.59
N LEU A 42 -4.82 -2.07 5.43
CA LEU A 42 -4.65 -0.90 6.29
C LEU A 42 -3.47 -1.06 7.27
N SER A 43 -3.35 -2.24 7.89
CA SER A 43 -2.28 -2.55 8.85
C SER A 43 -0.89 -2.53 8.20
N THR A 44 -0.79 -3.08 6.98
CA THR A 44 0.48 -3.09 6.23
C THR A 44 0.87 -1.69 5.79
N VAL A 45 -0.05 -0.87 5.27
CA VAL A 45 0.25 0.53 4.91
C VAL A 45 0.59 1.37 6.14
N ALA A 46 -0.12 1.21 7.26
CA ALA A 46 0.20 1.89 8.52
C ALA A 46 1.59 1.49 9.05
N GLY A 47 1.94 0.21 8.98
CA GLY A 47 3.29 -0.27 9.30
C GLY A 47 4.35 0.34 8.39
N GLY A 48 4.09 0.37 7.07
CA GLY A 48 4.95 1.04 6.10
C GLY A 48 5.15 2.51 6.42
N PHE A 49 4.09 3.23 6.78
CA PHE A 49 4.15 4.63 7.18
C PHE A 49 5.03 4.87 8.40
N LEU A 50 4.89 4.05 9.45
CA LEU A 50 5.78 4.14 10.63
C LEU A 50 7.25 3.94 10.27
N LEU A 51 7.54 3.01 9.35
CA LEU A 51 8.91 2.82 8.86
C LEU A 51 9.38 4.00 7.99
N THR A 52 8.50 4.62 7.19
CA THR A 52 8.89 5.82 6.43
C THR A 52 9.29 6.99 7.33
N LEU A 53 8.65 7.14 8.50
CA LEU A 53 9.03 8.12 9.52
C LEU A 53 10.42 7.79 10.11
N LEU A 54 10.68 6.51 10.38
CA LEU A 54 11.96 6.06 10.93
C LEU A 54 13.12 6.26 9.95
N ILE A 55 12.89 6.08 8.65
CA ILE A 55 13.91 6.23 7.60
C ILE A 55 14.15 7.71 7.25
N GLY A 56 13.25 8.62 7.65
CA GLY A 56 13.38 10.05 7.35
C GLY A 56 13.14 10.37 5.87
N LEU A 57 12.19 9.70 5.23
CA LEU A 57 11.82 9.98 3.83
C LEU A 57 11.20 11.38 3.67
N ASN A 58 11.30 11.93 2.46
CA ASN A 58 10.84 13.28 2.13
C ASN A 58 9.36 13.51 2.55
N GLY A 59 9.05 14.70 3.07
CA GLY A 59 7.72 15.07 3.55
C GLY A 59 6.60 14.89 2.52
N THR A 60 6.90 15.03 1.23
CA THR A 60 5.93 14.75 0.16
C THR A 60 5.44 13.29 0.19
N PHE A 61 6.32 12.33 0.48
CA PHE A 61 5.93 10.92 0.62
C PHE A 61 5.03 10.71 1.82
N LEU A 62 5.32 11.37 2.95
CA LEU A 62 4.51 11.25 4.17
C LEU A 62 3.07 11.72 3.94
N VAL A 63 2.89 12.87 3.28
CA VAL A 63 1.55 13.40 2.95
C VAL A 63 0.79 12.44 2.05
N VAL A 64 1.47 11.91 1.03
CA VAL A 64 0.90 10.96 0.07
C VAL A 64 0.44 9.66 0.75
N VAL A 65 1.27 9.08 1.61
CA VAL A 65 0.94 7.85 2.34
C VAL A 65 -0.20 8.11 3.33
N LEU A 66 -0.23 9.28 3.99
CA LEU A 66 -1.34 9.67 4.87
C LEU A 66 -2.67 9.76 4.12
N VAL A 67 -2.70 10.42 2.95
CA VAL A 67 -3.90 10.50 2.11
C VAL A 67 -4.36 9.09 1.72
N TRP A 68 -3.42 8.20 1.38
CA TRP A 68 -3.74 6.82 1.03
C TRP A 68 -4.31 6.02 2.22
N ILE A 69 -3.75 6.18 3.42
CA ILE A 69 -4.28 5.57 4.66
C ILE A 69 -5.70 6.04 4.93
N ILE A 70 -5.96 7.36 4.86
CA ILE A 70 -7.30 7.92 5.07
C ILE A 70 -8.30 7.33 4.08
N PHE A 71 -7.89 7.18 2.82
CA PHE A 71 -8.74 6.61 1.78
C PHE A 71 -9.02 5.12 2.01
N LEU A 72 -8.01 4.32 2.35
CA LEU A 72 -8.18 2.92 2.75
C LEU A 72 -9.08 2.76 3.98
N LEU A 73 -8.93 3.65 4.96
CA LEU A 73 -9.73 3.66 6.18
C LEU A 73 -11.21 3.98 5.85
N ALA A 74 -11.46 4.96 4.98
CA ALA A 74 -12.79 5.27 4.50
C ALA A 74 -13.45 4.08 3.78
N VAL A 75 -12.72 3.40 2.89
CA VAL A 75 -13.21 2.20 2.18
C VAL A 75 -13.48 1.06 3.17
N THR A 76 -12.59 0.87 4.15
CA THR A 76 -12.75 -0.16 5.19
C THR A 76 -13.99 0.10 6.04
N LEU A 77 -14.19 1.34 6.51
CA LEU A 77 -15.40 1.71 7.28
C LEU A 77 -16.67 1.56 6.44
N PHE A 78 -16.64 2.00 5.19
CA PHE A 78 -17.77 1.87 4.27
C PHE A 78 -18.16 0.41 4.04
N SER A 79 -17.16 -0.48 3.98
CA SER A 79 -17.38 -1.93 3.84
C SER A 79 -17.87 -2.63 5.11
N TRP A 80 -17.69 -2.03 6.30
CA TRP A 80 -17.88 -2.70 7.59
C TRP A 80 -19.32 -3.15 7.87
N GLY A 81 -20.31 -2.37 7.39
CA GLY A 81 -21.72 -2.69 7.57
C GLY A 81 -22.34 -3.47 6.40
N ARG A 82 -21.62 -3.63 5.29
CA ARG A 82 -22.19 -4.18 4.07
C ARG A 82 -21.87 -5.67 3.95
N PRO A 83 -22.82 -6.50 3.47
CA PRO A 83 -22.55 -7.91 3.18
C PRO A 83 -21.67 -8.08 1.94
N ARG A 84 -21.66 -7.06 1.05
CA ARG A 84 -20.88 -7.03 -0.19
C ARG A 84 -20.28 -5.64 -0.38
N VAL A 85 -19.04 -5.59 -0.83
CA VAL A 85 -18.34 -4.35 -1.20
C VAL A 85 -18.21 -4.33 -2.71
N GLU A 86 -18.63 -3.26 -3.37
CA GLU A 86 -18.48 -3.16 -4.82
C GLU A 86 -17.00 -3.11 -5.22
N SER A 87 -16.63 -3.84 -6.27
CA SER A 87 -15.22 -4.07 -6.59
C SER A 87 -14.47 -2.82 -6.97
N TRP A 88 -15.17 -1.91 -7.64
CA TRP A 88 -14.61 -0.65 -8.06
C TRP A 88 -14.14 0.19 -6.86
N ILE A 89 -14.86 0.13 -5.73
CA ILE A 89 -14.52 0.87 -4.50
C ILE A 89 -13.18 0.39 -3.93
N VAL A 90 -12.88 -0.90 -4.09
CA VAL A 90 -11.65 -1.52 -3.58
C VAL A 90 -10.48 -1.40 -4.56
N THR A 91 -10.75 -1.30 -5.86
CA THR A 91 -9.70 -1.14 -6.87
C THR A 91 -9.07 0.25 -6.88
N VAL A 92 -9.84 1.32 -6.58
CA VAL A 92 -9.30 2.68 -6.54
C VAL A 92 -8.15 2.84 -5.54
N PRO A 93 -8.28 2.44 -4.25
CA PRO A 93 -7.16 2.55 -3.30
C PRO A 93 -5.97 1.67 -3.70
N SER A 94 -6.22 0.53 -4.34
CA SER A 94 -5.16 -0.37 -4.82
C SER A 94 -4.36 0.23 -5.98
N ILE A 95 -5.02 0.79 -6.99
CA ILE A 95 -4.34 1.43 -8.14
C ILE A 95 -3.49 2.60 -7.67
N ILE A 96 -4.05 3.44 -6.79
CA ILE A 96 -3.33 4.55 -6.15
C ILE A 96 -2.08 4.02 -5.41
N GLY A 97 -2.25 2.94 -4.64
CA GLY A 97 -1.16 2.27 -3.95
C GLY A 97 -0.06 1.74 -4.86
N ILE A 98 -0.40 1.17 -6.01
CA ILE A 98 0.56 0.68 -7.01
C ILE A 98 1.39 1.84 -7.56
N PHE A 99 0.76 2.95 -7.94
CA PHE A 99 1.47 4.14 -8.42
C PHE A 99 2.47 4.66 -7.38
N PHE A 100 2.08 4.72 -6.11
CA PHE A 100 2.98 5.15 -5.04
C PHE A 100 4.12 4.16 -4.80
N THR A 101 3.83 2.87 -4.86
CA THR A 101 4.85 1.83 -4.68
C THR A 101 5.88 1.87 -5.82
N ALA A 102 5.43 2.13 -7.06
CA ALA A 102 6.33 2.34 -8.20
C ALA A 102 7.18 3.61 -8.05
N TRP A 103 6.62 4.69 -7.50
CA TRP A 103 7.37 5.92 -7.25
C TRP A 103 8.47 5.74 -6.19
N ILE A 104 8.17 4.98 -5.12
CA ILE A 104 9.16 4.60 -4.10
C ILE A 104 10.24 3.68 -4.70
N ALA A 105 9.86 2.72 -5.55
CA ALA A 105 10.82 1.88 -6.27
C ALA A 105 11.77 2.71 -7.15
N GLY A 106 11.27 3.76 -7.81
CA GLY A 106 12.10 4.68 -8.59
C GLY A 106 13.15 5.41 -7.73
N HIS A 107 12.79 5.81 -6.51
CA HIS A 107 13.75 6.42 -5.57
C HIS A 107 14.80 5.42 -5.09
N LEU A 108 14.42 4.17 -4.84
CA LEU A 108 15.31 3.07 -4.50
C LEU A 108 16.37 2.82 -5.58
N ILE A 109 15.93 2.66 -6.82
CA ILE A 109 16.80 2.36 -7.96
C ILE A 109 17.76 3.52 -8.24
N ASN A 110 17.29 4.76 -8.18
CA ASN A 110 18.15 5.93 -8.38
C ASN A 110 19.19 6.11 -7.26
N ALA A 111 18.85 5.81 -6.01
CA ALA A 111 19.81 5.85 -4.91
C ALA A 111 20.96 4.84 -5.12
N ASP A 112 20.64 3.62 -5.59
CA ASP A 112 21.65 2.61 -5.92
C ASP A 112 22.50 2.98 -7.14
N LEU A 113 21.89 3.58 -8.17
CA LEU A 113 22.62 4.08 -9.35
C LEU A 113 23.62 5.18 -9.01
N ILE A 114 23.24 6.14 -8.15
CA ILE A 114 24.14 7.18 -7.65
C ILE A 114 25.28 6.57 -6.83
N SER A 115 24.98 5.58 -6.00
CA SER A 115 25.99 4.88 -5.18
C SER A 115 27.01 4.13 -6.03
N ILE A 116 26.57 3.48 -7.12
CA ILE A 116 27.45 2.82 -8.10
C ILE A 116 28.29 3.86 -8.86
N LEU A 117 27.70 4.99 -9.25
CA LEU A 117 28.41 6.06 -9.96
C LEU A 117 29.53 6.66 -9.10
N VAL A 118 29.27 6.87 -7.81
CA VAL A 118 30.27 7.36 -6.83
C VAL A 118 31.35 6.32 -6.54
N LEU A 119 31.06 5.02 -6.65
CA LEU A 119 32.05 3.95 -6.45
C LEU A 119 33.00 3.79 -7.65
N ILE A 120 32.53 4.10 -8.86
CA ILE A 120 33.30 3.95 -10.11
C ILE A 120 34.14 5.21 -10.41
N LEU A 121 33.77 6.37 -9.86
CA LEU A 121 34.49 7.64 -10.00
C LEU A 121 35.57 7.82 -8.92
#